data_AF-A0A377UV51-F1
#
_entry.id   AF-A0A377UV51-F1
#
_cell.length_a   1.000
_cell.length_b   1.000
_cell.length_c   1.000
_cell.angle_alpha   90.00
_cell.angle_beta   90.00
_cell.angle_gamma   90.00
#
_symmetry.space_group_name_H-M   'P 1'
#
loop_
_entity.id
_entity.type
_entity.pdbx_description
1 polymer ?
#
loop_
_entity_poly.entity_id
_entity_poly.type
_entity_poly.pdbx_seq_one_letter_code
_entity_poly.pdbx_strand_id
1 'polypeptide(L)' 'MQKWLLSTPIMAIIVIKTFDDKAPETVKNFLDYCREGFYDNTIFHRVINGFMIQGRRF' A
#
# COMPACT_ATOMS: atom_id res chain seq x y z
N MET A 1 -9.14 -14.01 -2.01
CA MET A 1 -9.40 -12.93 -1.02
C MET A 1 -8.22 -12.85 -0.08
N GLN A 2 -7.33 -11.87 -0.29
CA GLN A 2 -6.12 -11.69 0.53
C GLN A 2 -6.20 -10.39 1.35
N LYS A 3 -5.62 -10.42 2.56
CA LYS A 3 -5.49 -9.26 3.47
C LYS A 3 -4.01 -9.00 3.68
N TRP A 4 -3.61 -7.73 3.60
CA TRP A 4 -2.21 -7.29 3.68
C TRP A 4 -2.05 -6.20 4.74
N LEU A 5 -0.90 -6.16 5.39
CA LEU A 5 -0.60 -5.21 6.46
C LEU A 5 0.43 -4.20 5.93
N LEU A 6 0.14 -2.91 6.08
CA LEU A 6 1.09 -1.82 5.89
C LEU A 6 1.37 -1.19 7.26
N SER A 7 2.64 -1.18 7.66
CA SER A 7 3.10 -0.55 8.92
C SER A 7 3.58 0.87 8.64
N THR A 8 3.23 1.82 9.52
CA THR A 8 3.70 3.21 9.45
C THR A 8 4.63 3.51 10.63
N PRO A 9 5.56 4.48 10.51
CA PRO A 9 6.56 4.78 11.55
C PRO A 9 5.99 5.19 12.93
N ILE A 10 4.67 5.42 13.04
CA ILE A 10 3.98 5.80 14.29
C ILE A 10 3.14 4.63 14.85
N MET A 11 3.53 3.37 14.58
CA MET A 11 2.85 2.15 15.05
C MET A 11 1.37 2.00 14.61
N ALA A 12 0.92 2.76 13.61
CA ALA A 12 -0.40 2.52 13.01
C ALA A 12 -0.27 1.46 11.91
N ILE A 13 -1.11 0.42 12.01
CA ILE A 13 -1.20 -0.69 11.05
C ILE A 13 -2.45 -0.47 10.18
N ILE A 14 -2.24 -0.42 8.87
CA ILE A 14 -3.32 -0.33 7.88
C ILE A 14 -3.51 -1.71 7.25
N VAL A 15 -4.71 -2.26 7.34
CA VAL A 15 -5.06 -3.53 6.70
C VAL A 15 -5.73 -3.27 5.35
N ILE A 16 -5.10 -3.75 4.27
CA ILE A 16 -5.58 -3.58 2.90
C ILE A 16 -6.19 -4.90 2.43
N LYS A 17 -7.42 -4.84 1.90
CA LYS A 17 -8.06 -5.95 1.19
C LYS A 17 -7.97 -5.73 -0.32
N THR A 18 -7.49 -6.73 -1.04
CA THR A 18 -7.39 -6.69 -2.50
C THR A 18 -8.58 -7.39 -3.17
N PHE A 19 -8.89 -6.98 -4.40
CA PHE A 19 -9.93 -7.57 -5.26
C PHE A 19 -9.27 -8.22 -6.48
N ASP A 20 -8.65 -9.36 -6.22
CA ASP A 20 -7.82 -10.11 -7.18
C ASP A 20 -8.62 -10.54 -8.42
N ASP A 21 -9.92 -10.75 -8.25
CA ASP A 21 -10.88 -11.11 -9.30
C ASP A 21 -11.18 -9.95 -10.26
N LYS A 22 -11.08 -8.70 -9.79
CA LYS A 22 -11.44 -7.51 -10.58
C LYS A 22 -10.24 -6.83 -11.24
N ALA A 23 -9.07 -6.89 -10.59
CA ALA A 23 -7.86 -6.22 -11.06
C ALA A 23 -6.62 -7.12 -10.86
N PRO A 24 -6.57 -8.29 -11.53
CA PRO A 24 -5.56 -9.32 -11.25
C PRO A 24 -4.13 -8.83 -11.48
N GLU A 25 -3.87 -8.09 -12.56
CA GLU A 25 -2.53 -7.58 -12.88
C GLU A 25 -2.07 -6.50 -11.90
N THR A 26 -2.97 -5.57 -11.54
CA THR A 26 -2.66 -4.51 -10.57
C THR A 26 -2.37 -5.09 -9.20
N VAL A 27 -3.18 -6.05 -8.75
CA VAL A 27 -2.95 -6.73 -7.48
C VAL A 27 -1.63 -7.48 -7.53
N LYS A 28 -1.36 -8.27 -8.59
CA LYS A 28 -0.09 -8.99 -8.73
C LYS A 28 1.10 -8.05 -8.60
N ASN A 29 1.13 -6.95 -9.36
CA ASN A 29 2.23 -5.98 -9.31
C ASN A 29 2.39 -5.36 -7.92
N PHE A 30 1.28 -4.99 -7.26
CA PHE A 30 1.32 -4.46 -5.90
C PHE A 30 1.92 -5.46 -4.90
N LEU A 31 1.53 -6.73 -4.98
CA LEU A 31 2.04 -7.78 -4.10
C LEU A 31 3.51 -8.10 -4.34
N ASP A 32 3.93 -8.10 -5.60
CA ASP A 32 5.34 -8.31 -5.96
C ASP A 32 6.21 -7.19 -5.35
N TYR A 33 5.81 -5.92 -5.50
CA TYR A 33 6.49 -4.80 -4.82
C TYR A 33 6.50 -4.91 -3.29
N CYS A 34 5.41 -5.37 -2.67
CA CYS A 34 5.38 -5.61 -1.22
C CYS A 34 6.37 -6.70 -0.79
N ARG A 35 6.46 -7.81 -1.55
CA ARG A 35 7.38 -8.92 -1.23
C ARG A 35 8.84 -8.55 -1.43
N GLU A 36 9.12 -7.67 -2.39
CA GLU A 36 10.46 -7.15 -2.68
C GLU A 36 10.91 -6.07 -1.68
N GLY A 37 10.06 -5.69 -0.72
CA GLY A 37 10.36 -4.62 0.24
C GLY A 37 10.37 -3.22 -0.39
N PHE A 38 9.79 -3.05 -1.58
CA PHE A 38 9.83 -1.79 -2.32
C PHE A 38 9.16 -0.63 -1.58
N TYR A 39 8.16 -0.93 -0.74
CA TYR A 39 7.47 0.07 0.08
C TYR A 39 8.12 0.32 1.43
N ASP A 40 9.17 -0.41 1.79
CA ASP A 40 9.85 -0.26 3.07
C ASP A 40 10.50 1.11 3.16
N ASN A 41 10.33 1.77 4.31
CA ASN A 41 10.81 3.13 4.56
C ASN A 41 10.30 4.20 3.58
N THR A 42 9.28 3.90 2.77
CA THR A 42 8.63 4.91 1.93
C THR A 42 7.72 5.82 2.76
N ILE A 43 7.65 7.10 2.39
CA ILE A 43 6.80 8.09 3.04
C ILE A 43 5.58 8.45 2.18
N PHE A 44 4.51 8.89 2.82
CA PHE A 44 3.40 9.55 2.15
C PHE A 44 3.79 10.99 1.83
N HIS A 45 4.25 11.24 0.60
CA HIS A 45 4.71 12.56 0.15
C HIS A 45 3.55 13.55 -0.07
N ARG A 46 2.30 13.07 -0.12
CA ARG A 46 1.13 13.92 -0.29
C ARG A 46 0.02 13.50 0.67
N VAL A 47 -0.43 14.45 1.48
CA VAL A 47 -1.48 14.27 2.48
C VAL A 47 -2.48 15.43 2.32
N ILE A 48 -3.72 15.11 1.96
CA ILE A 48 -4.82 16.08 1.89
C ILE A 48 -5.89 15.67 2.88
N ASN A 49 -6.12 16.54 3.88
CA ASN A 49 -7.13 16.31 4.90
C ASN A 49 -8.53 16.17 4.27
N GLY A 50 -9.28 15.15 4.70
CA GLY A 50 -10.62 14.85 4.18
C GLY A 50 -10.68 14.26 2.78
N PHE A 51 -9.53 13.93 2.16
CA PHE A 51 -9.50 13.40 0.79
C PHE A 51 -8.66 12.13 0.67
N MET A 52 -7.33 12.24 0.69
CA MET A 52 -6.45 11.08 0.46
C MET A 52 -5.03 11.30 0.96
N ILE A 53 -4.35 10.17 1.15
CA ILE A 53 -2.89 10.07 1.28
C ILE A 53 -2.34 9.36 0.04
N GLN A 54 -1.21 9.84 -0.47
CA GLN A 54 -0.52 9.26 -1.62
C GLN A 54 0.96 9.07 -1.31
N GLY A 55 1.45 7.86 -1.58
CA GLY A 55 2.86 7.46 -1.47
C GLY A 55 3.46 7.10 -2.83
N ARG A 56 4.59 6.39 -2.82
CA ARG A 56 5.31 5.84 -3.99
C ARG A 56 6.11 6.82 -4.86
N ARG A 57 6.01 8.14 -4.69
CA ARG A 57 6.75 9.12 -5.52
C ARG A 57 7.81 9.85 -4.69
N PHE A 58 9.07 9.51 -4.97
CA PHE A 58 10.20 10.44 -4.99
C PHE A 58 11.03 10.11 -6.23
#